data_AF-A0A257YNI8-F1
#
_entry.id   AF-A0A257YNI8-F1
#
_cell.length_a   1.000
_cell.length_b   1.000
_cell.length_c   1.000
_cell.angle_alpha   90.00
_cell.angle_beta   90.00
_cell.angle_gamma   90.00
#
_symmetry.space_group_name_H-M   'P 1'
#
loop_
_entity.id
_entity.type
_entity.pdbx_description
1 polymer ?
#
loop_
_entity_poly.entity_id
_entity_poly.type
_entity_poly.pdbx_seq_one_letter_code
_entity_poly.pdbx_strand_id
1 'polypeptide(L)'
;MTDDLPLTHEDIAEIAAILDSSGYRELDLSTRRFRLRLAKGDGAEGGLTQEWQWAGAGAEVAAEVTAAAADPQAICSPLPGTFYHAPQPGAPPFVQVGDEVGPETVIGIVETMKLMNPVHAGRSGTIAHVLVPDGTLVAKGEALLRLS
;
A
#
# COMPACT_ATOMS: atom_id res chain seq x y z
N MET A 1 27.65 5.05 -6.62
CA MET A 1 26.67 6.01 -7.14
C MET A 1 26.02 5.32 -8.32
N THR A 2 25.12 4.38 -8.02
CA THR A 2 24.51 3.54 -9.05
C THR A 2 23.20 4.19 -9.42
N ASP A 3 23.20 4.60 -10.67
CA ASP A 3 22.17 5.31 -11.41
C ASP A 3 20.79 4.65 -11.24
N ASP A 4 19.86 5.43 -10.69
CA ASP A 4 18.46 5.06 -10.43
C ASP A 4 17.58 5.47 -11.60
N LEU A 5 18.02 5.26 -12.85
CA LEU A 5 17.19 5.59 -14.01
C LEU A 5 16.10 4.52 -14.19
N PRO A 6 14.83 4.92 -14.38
CA PRO A 6 13.78 3.99 -14.80
C PRO A 6 14.14 3.37 -16.15
N LEU A 7 13.69 2.12 -16.40
CA LEU A 7 13.89 1.44 -17.69
C LEU A 7 13.53 2.37 -18.83
N THR A 8 14.48 2.60 -19.73
CA THR A 8 14.27 3.44 -20.90
C THR A 8 13.57 2.66 -22.00
N HIS A 9 13.07 3.37 -23.01
CA HIS A 9 12.43 2.77 -24.18
C HIS A 9 13.38 1.84 -24.96
N GLU A 10 14.69 2.13 -24.94
CA GLU A 10 15.72 1.30 -25.55
C GLU A 10 15.91 -0.02 -24.78
N ASP A 11 15.93 0.03 -23.45
CA ASP A 11 16.03 -1.17 -22.60
C ASP A 11 14.83 -2.12 -22.85
N ILE A 12 13.63 -1.55 -23.01
CA ILE A 12 12.42 -2.33 -23.28
C ILE A 12 12.48 -2.98 -24.66
N ALA A 13 12.98 -2.27 -25.67
CA ALA A 13 13.15 -2.79 -27.02
C ALA A 13 14.19 -3.94 -27.06
N GLU A 14 15.27 -3.81 -26.29
CA GLU A 14 16.28 -4.86 -26.17
C GLU A 14 15.71 -6.11 -25.50
N ILE A 15 14.95 -5.96 -24.41
CA ILE A 15 14.27 -7.06 -23.72
C ILE A 15 13.26 -7.77 -24.66
N ALA A 16 12.49 -7.01 -25.45
CA ALA A 16 11.56 -7.57 -26.41
C ALA A 16 12.26 -8.35 -27.53
N ALA A 17 13.40 -7.84 -28.04
CA ALA A 17 14.20 -8.53 -29.03
C ALA A 17 14.83 -9.83 -28.48
N ILE A 18 15.28 -9.80 -27.22
CA ILE A 18 15.78 -10.99 -26.53
C ILE A 18 14.66 -12.03 -26.38
N LEU A 19 13.46 -11.64 -25.96
CA LEU A 19 12.31 -12.54 -25.89
C LEU A 19 11.90 -13.10 -27.26
N ASP A 20 12.03 -12.32 -28.33
CA ASP A 20 11.73 -12.80 -29.68
C ASP A 20 12.72 -13.88 -30.14
N SER A 21 14.01 -13.69 -29.86
CA SER A 21 15.07 -14.66 -30.17
C SER A 21 15.09 -15.86 -29.21
N SER A 22 14.41 -15.76 -28.07
CA SER A 22 14.31 -16.83 -27.07
C SER A 22 13.04 -17.66 -27.28
N GLY A 23 13.04 -18.93 -26.86
CA GLY A 23 11.85 -19.81 -26.93
C GLY A 23 10.74 -19.48 -25.93
N TYR A 24 10.80 -18.32 -25.26
CA TYR A 24 9.86 -17.92 -24.23
C TYR A 24 8.65 -17.21 -24.87
N ARG A 25 7.44 -17.59 -24.46
CA ARG A 25 6.18 -17.04 -25.00
C ARG A 25 5.61 -15.89 -24.19
N GLU A 26 6.02 -15.79 -22.92
CA GLU A 26 5.51 -14.81 -21.97
C GLU A 26 6.60 -14.46 -20.95
N LEU A 27 6.68 -13.18 -20.56
CA LEU A 27 7.50 -12.66 -19.48
C LEU A 27 6.66 -11.79 -18.55
N ASP A 28 6.53 -12.19 -17.29
CA ASP A 28 5.98 -11.37 -16.20
C ASP A 28 7.12 -10.98 -15.25
N LEU A 29 7.39 -9.68 -15.16
CA LEU A 29 8.41 -9.14 -14.28
C LEU A 29 7.76 -8.13 -13.33
N SER A 30 7.80 -8.45 -12.03
CA SER A 30 7.24 -7.63 -10.97
C SER A 30 8.36 -7.07 -10.10
N THR A 31 8.55 -5.76 -10.11
CA THR A 31 9.48 -5.06 -9.21
C THR A 31 8.72 -4.17 -8.24
N ARG A 32 9.43 -3.59 -7.27
CA ARG A 32 8.86 -2.59 -6.34
C ARG A 32 8.41 -1.30 -7.03
N ARG A 33 8.80 -1.06 -8.29
CA ARG A 33 8.55 0.19 -9.02
C ARG A 33 7.61 0.04 -10.21
N PHE A 34 7.57 -1.15 -10.81
CA PHE A 34 6.72 -1.42 -11.96
C PHE A 34 6.48 -2.92 -12.11
N ARG A 35 5.38 -3.27 -12.77
CA ARG A 35 5.14 -4.60 -13.30
C ARG A 35 5.11 -4.51 -14.82
N LEU A 36 5.83 -5.42 -15.46
CA LEU A 36 5.96 -5.50 -16.90
C LEU A 36 5.50 -6.88 -17.36
N ARG A 37 4.52 -6.93 -18.27
CA ARG A 37 4.03 -8.15 -18.90
C ARG A 37 4.26 -8.06 -20.41
N LEU A 38 5.04 -8.98 -20.96
CA LEU A 38 5.23 -9.13 -22.40
C LEU A 38 4.72 -10.50 -22.81
N ALA A 39 3.88 -10.55 -23.84
CA ALA A 39 3.40 -11.79 -24.44
C ALA A 39 3.71 -11.76 -25.95
N LYS A 40 4.32 -12.83 -26.46
CA LYS A 40 4.67 -12.98 -27.88
C LYS A 40 3.45 -13.55 -28.63
N GLY A 41 2.76 -12.71 -29.39
CA GLY A 41 1.62 -13.11 -30.22
C GLY A 41 2.06 -13.72 -31.55
N ASP A 42 1.46 -14.85 -31.94
CA ASP A 42 1.68 -15.50 -33.23
C ASP A 42 0.66 -14.96 -34.26
N GLY A 43 1.02 -13.88 -34.96
CA GLY A 43 0.41 -13.47 -36.23
C GLY A 43 -0.86 -12.61 -36.21
N ALA A 44 -0.73 -11.45 -36.89
CA ALA A 44 -1.75 -10.68 -37.61
C ALA A 44 -2.95 -10.14 -36.80
N GLU A 45 -2.67 -9.29 -35.81
CA GLU A 45 -3.12 -7.90 -35.66
C GLU A 45 -2.30 -7.37 -34.47
N GLY A 46 -1.10 -6.88 -34.77
CA GLY A 46 -0.11 -6.43 -33.77
C GLY A 46 -0.54 -5.11 -33.12
N GLY A 47 -1.64 -5.14 -32.38
CA GLY A 47 -2.07 -4.06 -31.51
C GLY A 47 -1.23 -4.07 -30.24
N LEU A 48 -0.44 -3.02 -30.05
CA LEU A 48 0.14 -2.70 -28.76
C LEU A 48 -1.00 -2.31 -27.80
N THR A 49 -1.53 -3.27 -27.05
CA THR A 49 -2.46 -2.96 -25.94
C THR A 49 -1.64 -2.64 -24.70
N GLN A 50 -1.43 -1.35 -24.46
CA GLN A 50 -0.92 -0.87 -23.18
C GLN A 50 -2.06 -0.80 -22.18
N GLU A 51 -2.16 -1.80 -21.30
CA GLU A 51 -3.01 -1.73 -20.11
C GLU A 51 -2.17 -1.29 -18.90
N TRP A 52 -2.43 -0.06 -18.46
CA TRP A 52 -1.92 0.45 -17.18
C TRP A 52 -2.79 -0.13 -16.06
N GLN A 53 -2.38 -1.28 -15.52
CA GLN A 53 -2.93 -1.79 -14.27
C GLN A 53 -2.00 -1.43 -13.11
N TRP A 54 -2.42 -0.45 -12.32
CA TRP A 54 -1.99 -0.41 -10.92
C TRP A 54 -2.50 -1.68 -10.25
N ALA A 55 -1.62 -2.33 -9.46
CA ALA A 55 -2.00 -3.53 -8.73
C ALA A 55 -3.09 -3.19 -7.72
N GLY A 56 -4.32 -3.58 -8.04
CA GLY A 56 -5.44 -3.53 -7.11
C GLY A 56 -6.82 -3.57 -7.78
N ALA A 57 -7.17 -4.68 -8.46
CA ALA A 57 -8.57 -5.01 -8.69
C ALA A 57 -8.78 -6.52 -8.90
N GLY A 58 -9.64 -7.11 -8.05
CA GLY A 58 -10.19 -8.46 -8.12
C GLY A 58 -9.77 -9.34 -6.93
N ALA A 59 -10.62 -9.77 -6.00
CA ALA A 59 -12.06 -9.66 -5.85
C ALA A 59 -12.46 -9.93 -4.38
N GLU A 60 -13.36 -9.10 -3.85
CA GLU A 60 -14.55 -9.47 -3.07
C GLU A 60 -14.40 -10.38 -1.82
N VAL A 61 -14.20 -9.73 -0.67
CA VAL A 61 -15.04 -10.01 0.51
C VAL A 61 -15.70 -8.70 0.93
N ALA A 62 -17.02 -8.73 0.99
CA ALA A 62 -17.85 -7.61 1.39
C ALA A 62 -17.51 -7.18 2.83
N ALA A 63 -16.89 -6.01 2.96
CA ALA A 63 -17.07 -5.14 4.11
C ALA A 63 -17.42 -3.77 3.53
N GLU A 64 -18.58 -3.28 3.91
CA GLU A 64 -19.15 -1.98 3.57
C GLU A 64 -18.18 -0.87 4.02
N VAL A 65 -17.21 -0.52 3.18
CA VAL A 65 -16.44 0.71 3.38
C VAL A 65 -17.30 1.83 2.84
N THR A 66 -18.10 2.38 3.76
CA THR A 66 -18.55 3.75 3.65
C THR A 66 -17.29 4.58 3.42
N ALA A 67 -17.05 5.01 2.18
CA ALA A 67 -16.16 6.12 1.89
C ALA A 67 -16.82 7.37 2.49
N ALA A 68 -16.82 7.46 3.82
CA ALA A 68 -17.13 8.67 4.52
C ALA A 68 -16.12 9.70 4.03
N ALA A 69 -16.63 10.86 3.62
CA ALA A 69 -15.84 12.03 3.24
C ALA A 69 -14.58 12.12 4.12
N ALA A 70 -13.41 12.28 3.50
CA ALA A 70 -12.12 12.29 4.19
C ALA A 70 -12.18 13.26 5.38
N ASP A 71 -12.41 12.72 6.57
CA ASP A 71 -12.53 13.50 7.79
C ASP A 71 -11.15 14.13 8.03
N PRO A 72 -11.02 15.46 7.96
CA PRO A 72 -9.71 16.10 7.99
C PRO A 72 -9.00 15.93 9.33
N GLN A 73 -9.74 15.49 10.37
CA GLN A 73 -9.25 15.20 11.70
C GLN A 73 -8.91 13.71 11.90
N ALA A 74 -9.20 12.85 10.92
CA ALA A 74 -8.87 11.43 11.00
C ALA A 74 -7.39 11.19 10.69
N ILE A 75 -6.77 10.34 11.51
CA ILE A 75 -5.47 9.73 11.25
C ILE A 75 -5.75 8.39 10.59
N CYS A 76 -5.32 8.25 9.33
CA CYS A 76 -5.59 7.07 8.52
C CYS A 76 -4.41 6.10 8.47
N SER A 77 -4.70 4.83 8.20
CA SER A 77 -3.66 3.82 8.04
C SER A 77 -2.80 4.09 6.78
N PRO A 78 -1.46 4.15 6.91
CA PRO A 78 -0.58 4.36 5.77
C PRO A 78 -0.45 3.12 4.88
N LEU A 79 -0.74 1.94 5.42
CA LEU A 79 -0.50 0.62 4.82
C LEU A 79 -1.67 -0.33 5.15
N PRO A 80 -1.97 -1.32 4.30
CA PRO A 80 -2.89 -2.40 4.69
C PRO A 80 -2.21 -3.36 5.69
N GLY A 81 -2.96 -3.86 6.67
CA GLY A 81 -2.46 -4.81 7.65
C GLY A 81 -3.33 -4.89 8.89
N THR A 82 -2.81 -5.48 9.97
CA THR A 82 -3.52 -5.56 11.25
C THR A 82 -3.10 -4.41 12.16
N PHE A 83 -4.03 -3.56 12.59
CA PHE A 83 -3.75 -2.43 13.48
C PHE A 83 -3.75 -2.86 14.94
N TYR A 84 -2.74 -2.44 15.69
CA TYR A 84 -2.63 -2.64 17.14
C TYR A 84 -2.38 -1.31 17.85
N HIS A 85 -3.02 -1.15 19.00
CA HIS A 85 -2.94 0.05 19.83
C HIS A 85 -1.70 0.02 20.73
N ALA A 86 -1.08 -1.13 20.91
CA ALA A 86 0.06 -1.37 21.79
C ALA A 86 1.21 -2.06 21.02
N PRO A 87 2.48 -1.95 21.49
CA PRO A 87 3.63 -2.57 20.82
C PRO A 87 3.62 -4.10 20.87
N GLN A 88 2.93 -4.69 21.85
CA GLN A 88 2.79 -6.13 22.05
C GLN A 88 1.60 -6.43 22.96
N PRO A 89 1.07 -7.67 22.96
CA PRO A 89 -0.02 -8.06 23.85
C PRO A 89 0.28 -7.79 25.34
N GLY A 90 -0.66 -7.14 26.03
CA GLY A 90 -0.54 -6.81 27.46
C GLY A 90 0.31 -5.59 27.79
N ALA A 91 0.96 -4.95 26.80
CA ALA A 91 1.59 -3.64 26.99
C ALA A 91 0.55 -2.51 27.00
N PRO A 92 0.86 -1.35 27.62
CA PRO A 92 0.00 -0.18 27.51
C PRO A 92 -0.11 0.29 26.04
N PRO A 93 -1.25 0.90 25.65
CA PRO A 93 -1.38 1.48 24.33
C PRO A 93 -0.40 2.64 24.15
N PHE A 94 -0.03 2.94 22.90
CA PHE A 94 0.84 4.08 22.59
C PHE A 94 0.20 5.41 22.98
N VAL A 95 -1.12 5.52 22.80
CA VAL A 95 -1.92 6.71 23.12
C VAL A 95 -3.30 6.31 23.65
N GLN A 96 -3.94 7.21 24.39
CA GLN A 96 -5.30 7.10 24.92
C GLN A 96 -6.13 8.33 24.53
N VAL A 97 -7.45 8.21 24.63
CA VAL A 97 -8.36 9.36 24.44
C VAL A 97 -8.04 10.42 25.49
N GLY A 98 -7.86 11.66 25.03
CA GLY A 98 -7.43 12.80 25.84
C GLY A 98 -5.94 13.11 25.75
N ASP A 99 -5.12 12.22 25.18
CA ASP A 99 -3.69 12.47 25.03
C ASP A 99 -3.41 13.52 23.95
N GLU A 100 -2.44 14.40 24.21
CA GLU A 100 -1.86 15.31 23.21
C GLU A 100 -0.81 14.58 22.39
N VAL A 101 -0.91 14.68 21.06
CA VAL A 101 0.02 14.08 20.11
C VAL A 101 0.62 15.15 19.21
N GLY A 102 1.84 14.90 18.73
CA GLY A 102 2.52 15.68 17.69
C GLY A 102 2.72 14.85 16.42
N PRO A 103 3.29 15.45 15.35
CA PRO A 103 3.42 14.79 14.05
C PRO A 103 4.22 13.48 14.10
N GLU A 104 5.23 13.42 14.95
CA GLU A 104 6.11 12.26 15.11
C GLU A 104 5.63 11.29 16.22
N THR A 105 4.52 11.58 16.90
CA THR A 105 3.99 10.69 17.94
C THR A 105 3.46 9.41 17.31
N VAL A 106 3.95 8.27 17.77
CA VAL A 106 3.44 6.95 17.38
C VAL A 106 2.12 6.71 18.08
N ILE A 107 1.08 6.39 17.32
CA ILE A 107 -0.29 6.16 17.81
C ILE A 107 -0.69 4.68 17.82
N GLY A 108 0.13 3.82 17.23
CA GLY A 108 -0.14 2.41 17.03
C GLY A 108 0.87 1.77 16.07
N ILE A 109 0.68 0.49 15.80
CA ILE A 109 1.44 -0.25 14.79
C ILE A 109 0.49 -0.94 13.81
N VAL A 110 0.94 -1.12 12.58
CA VAL A 110 0.29 -1.98 11.58
C VAL A 110 1.21 -3.15 11.28
N GLU A 111 0.72 -4.37 11.50
CA GLU A 111 1.42 -5.59 11.11
C GLU A 111 1.19 -5.87 9.62
N THR A 112 2.27 -5.93 8.84
CA THR A 112 2.24 -6.37 7.45
C THR A 112 3.28 -7.48 7.26
N MET A 113 2.85 -8.71 6.99
CA MET A 113 3.74 -9.86 6.79
C MET A 113 4.78 -10.03 7.91
N LYS A 114 4.32 -10.00 9.18
CA LYS A 114 5.14 -10.07 10.42
C LYS A 114 6.04 -8.85 10.69
N LEU A 115 5.93 -7.78 9.91
CA LEU A 115 6.62 -6.53 10.18
C LEU A 115 5.71 -5.56 10.93
N MET A 116 6.16 -5.09 12.09
CA MET A 116 5.42 -4.14 12.94
C MET A 116 5.80 -2.71 12.57
N ASN A 117 4.98 -2.07 11.73
CA ASN A 117 5.26 -0.73 11.22
C ASN A 117 4.60 0.34 12.12
N PRO A 118 5.36 1.28 12.69
CA PRO A 118 4.78 2.36 13.50
C PRO A 118 3.91 3.28 12.66
N VAL A 119 2.73 3.60 13.18
CA VAL A 119 1.83 4.61 12.62
C VAL A 119 2.03 5.90 13.40
N HIS A 120 2.38 6.98 12.69
CA HIS A 120 2.59 8.29 13.28
C HIS A 120 1.33 9.14 13.11
N ALA A 121 1.05 10.04 14.06
CA ALA A 121 -0.11 10.93 13.97
C ALA A 121 -0.04 11.88 12.75
N GLY A 122 1.17 12.27 12.35
CA GLY A 122 1.43 13.14 11.19
C GLY A 122 0.99 14.60 11.37
N ARG A 123 0.28 14.92 12.46
CA ARG A 123 -0.20 16.25 12.83
C ARG A 123 -0.32 16.36 14.35
N SER A 124 -0.37 17.59 14.85
CA SER A 124 -0.63 17.86 16.27
C SER A 124 -2.13 17.91 16.57
N GLY A 125 -2.51 17.46 17.76
CA GLY A 125 -3.88 17.56 18.27
C GLY A 125 -4.10 16.71 19.52
N THR A 126 -5.35 16.57 19.94
CA THR A 126 -5.73 15.69 21.06
C THR A 126 -6.52 14.49 20.55
N ILE A 127 -6.21 13.27 21.00
CA ILE A 127 -6.95 12.08 20.61
C ILE A 127 -8.39 12.19 21.14
N ALA A 128 -9.36 12.31 20.25
CA ALA A 128 -10.78 12.38 20.58
C ALA A 128 -11.41 10.98 20.61
N HIS A 129 -11.11 10.15 19.60
CA HIS A 129 -11.68 8.82 19.47
C HIS A 129 -10.70 7.83 18.86
N VAL A 130 -10.80 6.58 19.30
CA VAL A 130 -10.22 5.43 18.61
C VAL A 130 -11.33 4.76 17.82
N LEU A 131 -11.17 4.68 16.50
CA LEU A 131 -12.23 4.29 15.57
C LEU A 131 -12.19 2.79 15.23
N VAL A 132 -11.05 2.16 15.45
CA VAL A 132 -10.78 0.76 15.09
C VAL A 132 -10.41 -0.05 16.33
N PRO A 133 -10.99 -1.25 16.55
CA PRO A 133 -10.61 -2.13 17.65
C PRO A 133 -9.16 -2.63 17.54
N ASP A 134 -8.54 -2.99 18.66
CA ASP A 134 -7.21 -3.61 18.66
C ASP A 134 -7.22 -4.96 17.91
N GLY A 135 -6.18 -5.23 17.12
CA GLY A 135 -6.04 -6.47 16.35
C GLY A 135 -6.95 -6.56 15.13
N THR A 136 -7.45 -5.43 14.62
CA THR A 136 -8.37 -5.39 13.47
C THR A 136 -7.61 -5.24 12.16
N LEU A 137 -8.08 -5.94 11.12
CA LEU A 137 -7.57 -5.76 9.75
C LEU A 137 -8.07 -4.43 9.18
N VAL A 138 -7.16 -3.59 8.71
CA VAL A 138 -7.44 -2.26 8.16
C VAL A 138 -6.92 -2.12 6.74
N ALA A 139 -7.64 -1.37 5.91
CA ALA A 139 -7.20 -0.99 4.57
C ALA A 139 -6.30 0.26 4.60
N LYS A 140 -5.54 0.48 3.53
CA LYS A 140 -4.83 1.74 3.33
C LYS A 140 -5.83 2.89 3.24
N GLY A 141 -5.61 3.94 4.01
CA GLY A 141 -6.49 5.12 4.06
C GLY A 141 -7.68 4.98 5.01
N GLU A 142 -7.87 3.82 5.64
CA GLU A 142 -8.91 3.63 6.65
C GLU A 142 -8.62 4.45 7.91
N ALA A 143 -9.64 5.12 8.44
CA ALA A 143 -9.50 5.99 9.61
C ALA A 143 -9.29 5.17 10.89
N LEU A 144 -8.19 5.39 11.59
CA LEU A 144 -7.80 4.65 12.79
C LEU A 144 -8.19 5.38 14.06
N LEU A 145 -7.83 6.66 14.14
CA LEU A 145 -8.13 7.56 15.25
C LEU A 145 -8.62 8.89 14.71
N ARG A 146 -9.29 9.67 15.57
CA ARG A 146 -9.73 11.03 15.27
C ARG A 146 -9.16 12.01 16.29
N LEU A 147 -8.67 13.15 15.80
CA LEU A 147 -8.25 14.29 16.61
C LEU A 147 -9.43 15.24 16.90
N SER A 148 -9.38 15.97 18.02
CA SER A 148 -10.25 17.11 18.29
C SER A 148 -9.73 18.41 17.71
#